data_AF-A0A1Y2C2A5-F1
#
_entry.id   AF-A0A1Y2C2A5-F1
#
_cell.length_a   1.000
_cell.length_b   1.000
_cell.length_c   1.000
_cell.angle_alpha   90.00
_cell.angle_beta   90.00
_cell.angle_gamma   90.00
#
_symmetry.space_group_name_H-M   'P 1'
#
loop_
_entity.id
_entity.type
_entity.pdbx_description
1 polymer ?
#
loop_
_entity_poly.entity_id
_entity_poly.type
_entity_poly.pdbx_seq_one_letter_code
_entity_poly.pdbx_strand_id
1 'polypeptide(L)'
;MTVKEDDGSLLSDEKLVDYALNFLLAGRDTTACALSWAIFMLHQNPHTLNFLLKEIQTVTNNSSPTYDQIKNEMPYANAVFHETLRLYPSVPGNLRQANKDVTLPDGTFIPIGCTIY
;
A
#
# COMPACT_ATOMS: atom_id res chain seq x y z
N MET A 1 -3.37 1.36 28.66
CA MET A 1 -3.93 0.56 27.56
C MET A 1 -3.08 -0.70 27.48
N THR A 2 -3.56 -1.84 27.97
CA THR A 2 -2.78 -3.10 27.99
C THR A 2 -3.09 -3.90 26.74
N VAL A 3 -2.16 -3.92 25.79
CA VAL A 3 -2.26 -4.73 24.57
C VAL A 3 -1.70 -6.12 24.89
N LYS A 4 -2.46 -7.16 24.55
CA LYS A 4 -2.06 -8.57 24.75
C LYS A 4 -1.65 -9.17 23.41
N GLU A 5 -0.63 -10.03 23.46
CA GLU A 5 -0.18 -10.89 22.36
C GLU A 5 -1.17 -12.05 22.14
N ASP A 6 -1.02 -12.78 21.03
CA ASP A 6 -1.85 -13.94 20.68
C ASP A 6 -1.76 -15.09 21.71
N ASP A 7 -0.66 -15.17 22.46
CA ASP A 7 -0.45 -16.12 23.57
C ASP A 7 -1.00 -15.61 24.92
N GLY A 8 -1.62 -14.42 24.94
CA GLY A 8 -2.18 -13.79 26.13
C GLY A 8 -1.18 -13.03 27.01
N SER A 9 0.11 -13.02 26.66
CA SER A 9 1.13 -12.22 27.35
C SER A 9 0.95 -10.72 27.10
N LEU A 10 1.45 -9.88 28.01
CA LEU A 10 1.43 -8.43 27.83
C LEU A 10 2.54 -8.00 26.89
N LEU A 11 2.21 -7.07 25.99
CA LEU A 11 3.20 -6.47 25.10
C LEU A 11 4.18 -5.60 25.92
N SER A 12 5.47 -5.86 25.79
CA SER A 12 6.50 -5.06 26.46
C SER A 12 6.65 -3.68 25.82
N ASP A 13 7.13 -2.71 26.61
CA ASP A 13 7.41 -1.36 26.11
C ASP A 13 8.45 -1.37 24.97
N GLU A 14 9.43 -2.27 25.02
CA GLU A 14 10.42 -2.47 23.94
C GLU A 14 9.75 -2.91 22.63
N LYS A 15 8.86 -3.90 22.68
CA LYS A 15 8.12 -4.36 21.49
C LYS A 15 7.17 -3.28 20.95
N LEU A 16 6.56 -2.49 21.82
CA LEU A 16 5.74 -1.34 21.41
C LEU A 16 6.55 -0.33 20.61
N VAL A 17 7.79 -0.04 21.05
CA VAL A 17 8.72 0.84 20.32
C VAL A 17 9.08 0.23 18.97
N ASP A 18 9.42 -1.06 18.93
CA ASP A 18 9.76 -1.75 17.68
C ASP A 18 8.60 -1.73 16.68
N TYR A 19 7.36 -1.97 17.12
CA TYR A 19 6.19 -1.88 16.26
C TYR A 19 5.94 -0.46 15.75
N ALA A 20 6.08 0.55 16.61
CA ALA A 20 5.94 1.95 16.20
C ALA A 20 6.98 2.34 15.13
N LEU A 21 8.24 1.92 15.32
CA LEU A 21 9.32 2.13 14.34
C LEU A 21 9.04 1.39 13.04
N ASN A 22 8.59 0.14 13.09
CA ASN A 22 8.23 -0.63 11.91
C ASN A 22 7.13 0.05 11.09
N PHE A 23 6.06 0.54 11.72
CA PHE A 23 5.00 1.27 11.02
C PHE A 23 5.50 2.59 10.41
N LEU A 24 6.34 3.33 11.14
CA LEU A 24 6.91 4.57 10.66
C LEU A 24 7.78 4.35 9.42
N LEU A 25 8.68 3.37 9.48
CA LEU A 25 9.58 3.03 8.36
C LEU A 25 8.79 2.52 7.15
N ALA A 26 7.87 1.58 7.37
CA ALA A 26 7.07 0.99 6.29
C ALA A 26 6.16 2.04 5.63
N GLY A 27 5.53 2.92 6.40
CA GLY A 27 4.56 3.89 5.88
C GLY A 27 5.17 5.15 5.28
N ARG A 28 6.32 5.62 5.78
CA ARG A 28 6.91 6.90 5.37
C ARG A 28 7.36 6.88 3.92
N ASP A 29 8.35 6.06 3.60
CA ASP A 29 9.04 6.13 2.31
C ASP A 29 8.16 5.56 1.19
N THR A 30 7.38 4.52 1.47
CA THR A 30 6.50 3.89 0.48
C THR A 30 5.34 4.81 0.07
N THR A 31 4.69 5.49 1.03
CA THR A 31 3.59 6.43 0.75
C THR A 31 4.12 7.69 0.07
N ALA A 32 5.26 8.22 0.52
CA ALA A 32 5.88 9.38 -0.12
C ALA A 32 6.26 9.10 -1.59
N CYS A 33 6.81 7.91 -1.87
CA CYS A 33 7.13 7.47 -3.23
C CYS A 33 5.86 7.34 -4.09
N ALA A 34 4.81 6.69 -3.58
CA ALA A 34 3.54 6.51 -4.30
C ALA A 34 2.90 7.85 -4.67
N LEU A 35 2.85 8.79 -3.71
CA LEU A 35 2.27 10.13 -3.95
C LEU A 35 3.14 10.96 -4.90
N SER A 36 4.47 10.85 -4.82
CA SER A 36 5.37 11.55 -5.74
C SER A 36 5.12 11.10 -7.20
N TRP A 37 5.00 9.79 -7.42
CA TRP A 37 4.66 9.26 -8.74
C TRP A 37 3.25 9.65 -9.18
N ALA A 38 2.26 9.63 -8.28
CA ALA A 38 0.89 10.02 -8.60
C ALA A 38 0.82 11.47 -9.08
N ILE A 39 1.48 12.39 -8.36
CA ILE A 39 1.55 13.81 -8.72
C ILE A 39 2.27 13.98 -10.07
N PHE A 40 3.40 13.31 -10.26
CA PHE A 40 4.12 13.35 -11.53
C PHE A 40 3.26 12.85 -12.70
N MET A 41 2.58 11.71 -12.55
CA MET A 41 1.72 11.14 -13.58
C MET A 41 0.51 12.03 -13.88
N LEU A 42 -0.10 12.64 -12.87
CA LEU A 42 -1.20 13.59 -13.06
C LEU A 42 -0.74 14.85 -13.80
N HIS A 43 0.45 15.35 -13.49
CA HIS A 43 1.05 16.48 -14.21
C HIS A 43 1.25 16.16 -15.71
N GLN A 44 1.73 14.95 -16.01
CA GLN A 44 1.92 14.48 -17.39
C GLN A 44 0.61 14.17 -18.12
N ASN A 45 -0.52 14.04 -17.40
CA ASN A 45 -1.82 13.66 -17.98
C ASN A 45 -2.92 14.65 -17.54
N PRO A 46 -2.96 15.87 -18.11
CA PRO A 46 -3.91 16.92 -17.71
C PRO A 46 -5.38 16.52 -17.82
N HIS A 47 -5.71 15.68 -18.80
CA HIS A 47 -7.06 15.13 -18.94
C HIS A 47 -7.44 14.32 -17.70
N THR A 48 -6.61 13.36 -17.28
CA THR A 48 -6.82 12.55 -16.08
C THR A 48 -6.98 13.42 -14.83
N LEU A 49 -6.13 14.44 -14.68
CA LEU A 49 -6.22 15.40 -13.58
C LEU A 49 -7.57 16.13 -13.56
N ASN A 50 -8.06 16.60 -14.71
CA ASN A 50 -9.36 17.28 -14.79
C ASN A 50 -10.53 16.38 -14.37
N PHE A 51 -10.53 15.10 -14.78
CA PHE A 51 -11.55 14.14 -14.35
C PHE A 51 -11.48 13.88 -12.84
N LEU A 52 -10.29 13.72 -12.30
CA LEU A 52 -10.08 13.52 -10.86
C LEU A 52 -10.58 14.71 -10.04
N LEU A 53 -10.21 15.94 -10.43
CA LEU A 53 -10.67 17.14 -9.74
C LEU A 53 -12.19 17.29 -9.81
N LYS A 54 -12.79 16.96 -10.95
CA LYS A 54 -14.25 16.99 -11.11
C LYS A 54 -14.96 15.99 -10.19
N GLU A 55 -14.45 14.75 -10.08
CA GLU A 55 -14.98 13.76 -9.14
C GLU A 55 -14.90 14.29 -7.70
N ILE A 56 -13.71 14.74 -7.27
CA ILE A 56 -13.48 15.25 -5.91
C ILE A 56 -14.44 16.40 -5.61
N GLN A 57 -14.55 17.39 -6.49
CA GLN A 57 -15.44 18.54 -6.30
C GLN A 57 -16.91 18.12 -6.23
N THR A 58 -17.32 17.16 -7.06
CA THR A 58 -18.71 16.68 -7.10
C THR A 58 -19.07 15.97 -5.80
N VAL A 59 -18.18 15.14 -5.28
CA VAL A 59 -18.40 14.36 -4.05
C VAL A 59 -18.33 15.23 -2.81
N THR A 60 -17.34 16.12 -2.72
CA THR A 60 -17.12 16.91 -1.49
C THR A 60 -17.88 18.23 -1.45
N ASN A 61 -18.44 18.67 -2.57
CA ASN A 61 -19.03 20.00 -2.72
C ASN A 61 -18.06 21.12 -2.23
N ASN A 62 -16.78 21.01 -2.62
CA ASN A 62 -15.68 21.89 -2.21
C ASN A 62 -15.39 21.95 -0.70
N SER A 63 -15.84 20.96 0.07
CA SER A 63 -15.49 20.79 1.49
C SER A 63 -14.42 19.70 1.67
N SER A 64 -13.95 19.51 2.91
CA SER A 64 -13.09 18.36 3.23
C SER A 64 -13.88 17.05 3.09
N PRO A 65 -13.31 16.02 2.45
CA PRO A 65 -13.98 14.73 2.30
C PRO A 65 -14.10 14.00 3.64
N THR A 66 -15.21 13.28 3.82
CA THR A 66 -15.33 12.27 4.88
C THR A 66 -14.71 10.94 4.46
N TYR A 67 -14.44 10.06 5.42
CA TYR A 67 -13.93 8.73 5.12
C TYR A 67 -14.88 7.92 4.22
N ASP A 68 -16.19 7.99 4.48
CA ASP A 68 -17.19 7.25 3.70
C ASP A 68 -17.27 7.75 2.26
N GLN A 69 -17.11 9.06 2.04
CA GLN A 69 -17.03 9.65 0.71
C GLN A 69 -15.80 9.15 -0.07
N ILE A 70 -14.61 9.17 0.56
CA ILE A 70 -13.38 8.67 -0.08
C ILE A 70 -13.53 7.19 -0.45
N LYS A 71 -14.08 6.39 0.47
CA LYS A 71 -14.19 4.95 0.31
C LYS A 71 -15.22 4.55 -0.75
N ASN A 72 -16.39 5.18 -0.74
CA ASN A 72 -17.55 4.68 -1.50
C ASN A 72 -17.89 5.55 -2.72
N GLU A 73 -17.47 6.82 -2.75
CA GLU A 73 -17.93 7.80 -3.73
C GLU A 73 -16.80 8.36 -4.62
N MET A 74 -15.54 7.97 -4.40
CA MET A 74 -14.39 8.39 -5.21
C MET A 74 -13.68 7.23 -5.96
N PRO A 75 -14.40 6.47 -6.82
CA PRO A 75 -13.81 5.35 -7.54
C PRO A 75 -12.70 5.76 -8.52
N TYR A 76 -12.77 6.95 -9.12
CA TYR A 76 -11.75 7.43 -10.06
C TYR A 76 -10.46 7.83 -9.33
N ALA A 77 -10.55 8.47 -8.17
CA ALA A 77 -9.40 8.72 -7.31
C ALA A 77 -8.67 7.42 -6.92
N ASN A 78 -9.42 6.39 -6.53
CA ASN A 78 -8.86 5.07 -6.26
C ASN A 78 -8.22 4.46 -7.52
N ALA A 79 -8.86 4.57 -8.68
CA ALA A 79 -8.30 4.10 -9.94
C ALA A 79 -6.98 4.80 -10.30
N VAL A 80 -6.88 6.12 -10.13
CA VAL A 80 -5.65 6.90 -10.35
C VAL A 80 -4.52 6.41 -9.42
N PHE A 81 -4.82 6.19 -8.14
CA PHE A 81 -3.84 5.69 -7.19
C PHE A 81 -3.38 4.27 -7.55
N HIS A 82 -4.30 3.37 -7.87
CA HIS A 82 -3.97 2.00 -8.30
C HIS A 82 -3.18 1.97 -9.62
N GLU A 83 -3.53 2.82 -10.58
CA GLU A 83 -2.80 2.90 -11.85
C GLU A 83 -1.38 3.44 -11.66
N THR A 84 -1.22 4.39 -10.74
CA THR A 84 0.12 4.85 -10.32
C THR A 84 0.94 3.70 -9.77
N LEU A 85 0.39 2.89 -8.87
CA LEU A 85 1.09 1.74 -8.29
C LEU A 85 1.32 0.60 -9.32
N ARG A 86 0.44 0.45 -10.31
CA ARG A 86 0.61 -0.53 -11.40
C ARG A 86 1.83 -0.19 -12.26
N LEU A 87 2.05 1.10 -12.53
CA LEU A 87 3.16 1.59 -13.34
C LEU A 87 4.45 1.76 -12.53
N TYR A 88 4.33 2.29 -11.31
CA TYR A 88 5.42 2.66 -10.41
C TYR A 88 5.16 2.17 -8.99
N PRO A 89 5.30 0.85 -8.73
CA PRO A 89 5.11 0.31 -7.39
C PRO A 89 6.22 0.81 -6.45
N SER A 90 5.85 1.37 -5.29
CA SER A 90 6.82 1.83 -4.28
C SER A 90 7.73 0.73 -3.75
N VAL A 91 7.22 -0.52 -3.75
CA VAL A 91 7.96 -1.73 -3.37
C VAL A 91 7.85 -2.72 -4.54
N PRO A 92 8.79 -2.68 -5.51
CA PRO A 92 8.64 -3.39 -6.79
C PRO A 92 8.87 -4.90 -6.70
N GLY A 93 9.46 -5.40 -5.61
CA GLY A 93 9.73 -6.82 -5.44
C GLY A 93 9.53 -7.26 -4.00
N ASN A 94 9.22 -8.54 -3.84
CA ASN A 94 8.96 -9.11 -2.53
C ASN A 94 9.60 -10.48 -2.43
N LEU A 95 10.64 -10.59 -1.60
CA LEU A 95 11.36 -11.84 -1.44
C LEU A 95 10.50 -12.87 -0.69
N ARG A 96 10.55 -14.11 -1.15
CA ARG A 96 9.97 -15.28 -0.50
C ARG A 96 11.04 -16.36 -0.37
N GLN A 97 10.90 -17.22 0.62
CA GLN A 97 11.76 -18.40 0.76
C GLN A 97 10.87 -19.64 0.88
N ALA A 98 11.23 -20.69 0.15
CA ALA A 98 10.54 -21.97 0.23
C ALA A 98 10.73 -22.57 1.63
N ASN A 99 9.63 -22.76 2.36
CA ASN A 99 9.66 -23.39 3.68
C ASN A 99 9.67 -24.92 3.63
N LYS A 100 9.47 -25.50 2.44
CA LYS A 100 9.59 -26.92 2.11
C LYS A 100 9.78 -27.08 0.60
N ASP A 101 10.19 -28.27 0.18
CA ASP A 101 10.22 -28.63 -1.23
C ASP A 101 8.83 -28.46 -1.86
N VAL A 102 8.76 -27.76 -2.99
CA VAL A 102 7.51 -27.49 -3.70
C VAL A 102 7.74 -27.56 -5.20
N THR A 103 6.76 -28.11 -5.91
CA THR A 103 6.69 -28.00 -7.38
C THR A 103 5.59 -27.00 -7.71
N LEU A 104 5.94 -25.95 -8.45
CA LEU A 104 5.00 -24.93 -8.89
C LEU A 104 4.03 -25.49 -9.95
N PRO A 105 2.88 -24.83 -10.22
CA PRO A 105 1.91 -25.29 -11.22
C PRO A 105 2.46 -25.43 -12.65
N ASP A 106 3.56 -24.76 -12.96
CA ASP A 106 4.27 -24.86 -14.24
C ASP A 106 5.27 -26.04 -14.31
N GLY A 107 5.40 -26.82 -13.22
CA GLY A 107 6.32 -27.95 -13.10
C GLY A 107 7.70 -27.59 -12.53
N THR A 108 7.97 -26.32 -12.23
CA THR A 108 9.26 -25.89 -11.67
C THR A 108 9.44 -26.44 -10.25
N PHE A 109 10.49 -27.24 -10.01
CA PHE A 109 10.85 -27.73 -8.69
C PHE A 109 11.68 -26.69 -7.91
N ILE A 110 11.26 -26.39 -6.69
CA ILE A 110 11.91 -25.44 -5.79
C ILE A 110 12.24 -26.18 -4.48
N PRO A 111 13.54 -26.33 -4.14
CA PRO A 111 13.95 -26.97 -2.90
C PRO A 111 13.72 -26.05 -1.69
N ILE A 112 13.56 -26.64 -0.51
CA ILE A 112 13.53 -25.93 0.77
C ILE A 112 14.73 -24.98 0.91
N GLY A 113 14.48 -23.79 1.45
CA GLY A 113 15.49 -22.75 1.65
C GLY A 113 15.83 -21.94 0.40
N CYS A 114 15.32 -22.32 -0.78
CA CYS A 114 15.49 -21.52 -1.99
C CYS A 114 14.74 -20.18 -1.89
N THR A 115 15.43 -19.09 -2.21
CA THR A 115 14.85 -17.74 -2.26
C THR A 115 14.27 -17.47 -3.65
N ILE A 116 13.02 -16.99 -3.66
CA ILE A 116 12.25 -16.64 -4.84
C ILE A 116 12.03 -15.13 -4.80
N TYR A 117 12.21 -14.48 -5.95
CA TYR A 117 11.97 -13.04 -6.15
C TYR A 117 10.93 -12.82 -7.23
#